data_AF-A0A317X3J2-F1
#
_entry.id   AF-A0A317X3J2-F1
#
_cell.length_a   1.000
_cell.length_b   1.000
_cell.length_c   1.000
_cell.angle_alpha   90.00
_cell.angle_beta   90.00
_cell.angle_gamma   90.00
#
_symmetry.space_group_name_H-M   'P 1'
#
loop_
_entity.id
_entity.type
_entity.pdbx_description
1 polymer ?
#
loop_
_entity_poly.entity_id
_entity_poly.type
_entity_poly.pdbx_seq_one_letter_code
_entity_poly.pdbx_strand_id
1 'polypeptide(L)'
;MAFFLRRPFAVSTALRQISKPANSARFIHNTHFKPPTTTTTTTGPVSILAKSRQTFQNAFRRTYMQPSYSSQGGNATQKLLYGAAIVGGTILATNMIFNRETREDGGMPHYERSYLNETFMHTGLGVGIIAIAARALHTSGWSYRLMASSPWAVIGLGLVASVGTMYGTLYTSPDNYLMKYGLWTAFNVTQAALLSPLMFMSPALLARAGLYTVGLMGSIAFVGATAKQDKYLYLGGPLLAGVTIVALSGLAPLVLPVTATRTLMWSEKLWLYGGLAVFGGFTLYDVQKILHHARMAQRGLINKDIVNESISLELDFINIFVRMVQILGMRSSNRK
;
A
#
# COMPACT_ATOMS: atom_id res chain seq x y z
N MET A 1 13.02 52.98 -72.61
CA MET A 1 12.30 54.27 -72.50
C MET A 1 12.74 54.95 -71.20
N ALA A 2 13.28 56.15 -71.33
CA ALA A 2 13.82 56.99 -70.27
C ALA A 2 12.76 57.97 -69.73
N PHE A 3 13.18 58.81 -68.77
CA PHE A 3 12.50 59.92 -68.07
C PHE A 3 11.86 59.55 -66.72
N PHE A 4 12.43 59.87 -65.55
CA PHE A 4 12.83 61.14 -64.90
C PHE A 4 11.68 62.07 -64.45
N LEU A 5 11.89 62.60 -63.22
CA LEU A 5 11.27 63.76 -62.54
C LEU A 5 10.00 63.43 -61.72
N ARG A 6 9.78 63.89 -60.48
CA ARG A 6 10.48 64.85 -59.59
C ARG A 6 9.98 64.66 -58.15
N ARG A 7 10.86 64.96 -57.18
CA ARG A 7 10.67 65.10 -55.70
C ARG A 7 9.74 66.30 -55.36
N PRO A 8 9.65 66.89 -54.13
CA PRO A 8 10.18 66.58 -52.78
C PRO A 8 9.11 66.82 -51.66
N PHE A 9 9.25 66.49 -50.38
CA PHE A 9 10.02 67.15 -49.31
C PHE A 9 9.65 66.36 -48.03
N ALA A 10 10.61 65.80 -47.29
CA ALA A 10 11.26 66.42 -46.12
C ALA A 10 10.35 66.49 -44.87
N VAL A 11 10.75 66.20 -43.63
CA VAL A 11 12.07 65.89 -43.06
C VAL A 11 11.80 65.39 -41.62
N SER A 12 12.53 64.33 -41.24
CA SER A 12 13.21 64.11 -39.95
C SER A 12 12.42 64.24 -38.64
N THR A 13 12.45 63.25 -37.75
CA THR A 13 13.56 62.95 -36.81
C THR A 13 12.97 61.91 -35.82
N ALA A 14 13.67 60.97 -35.20
CA ALA A 14 15.07 60.58 -35.16
C ALA A 14 15.16 59.19 -34.47
N LEU A 15 16.22 58.44 -34.80
CA LEU A 15 16.96 57.47 -33.96
C LEU A 15 16.18 56.21 -33.49
N ARG A 16 16.36 55.00 -34.08
CA ARG A 16 17.52 54.08 -33.99
C ARG A 16 18.08 54.01 -32.54
N GLN A 17 18.38 52.87 -31.91
CA GLN A 17 18.41 51.45 -32.27
C GLN A 17 18.79 50.69 -30.98
N ILE A 18 18.27 49.46 -30.79
CA ILE A 18 18.97 48.26 -30.26
C ILE A 18 19.70 48.32 -28.89
N SER A 19 19.30 47.45 -27.95
CA SER A 19 20.01 46.18 -27.57
C SER A 19 19.53 45.62 -26.22
N LYS A 20 19.39 44.29 -26.13
CA LYS A 20 19.33 43.46 -24.89
C LYS A 20 20.70 43.55 -24.17
N PRO A 21 20.92 43.27 -22.84
CA PRO A 21 20.41 42.09 -22.08
C PRO A 21 20.27 42.22 -20.51
N ALA A 22 19.83 41.12 -19.88
CA ALA A 22 20.03 40.56 -18.52
C ALA A 22 20.28 41.39 -17.23
N ASN A 23 19.54 40.99 -16.17
CA ASN A 23 19.82 40.94 -14.71
C ASN A 23 20.72 42.00 -14.01
N SER A 24 20.16 42.72 -13.03
CA SER A 24 20.50 42.63 -11.57
C SER A 24 20.20 43.91 -10.78
N ALA A 25 19.77 43.68 -9.52
CA ALA A 25 20.01 44.48 -8.30
C ALA A 25 19.11 45.70 -7.94
N ARG A 26 18.35 45.47 -6.85
CA ARG A 26 18.37 46.18 -5.55
C ARG A 26 17.60 47.51 -5.30
N PHE A 27 16.79 47.40 -4.22
CA PHE A 27 16.46 48.37 -3.15
C PHE A 27 15.82 49.72 -3.50
N ILE A 28 14.55 49.91 -3.11
CA ILE A 28 14.07 51.12 -2.41
C ILE A 28 13.07 50.73 -1.30
N HIS A 29 13.31 51.33 -0.15
CA HIS A 29 12.67 51.26 1.16
C HIS A 29 11.32 51.99 1.17
N ASN A 30 10.31 51.52 1.92
CA ASN A 30 9.20 52.37 2.37
C ASN A 30 8.78 51.97 3.79
N THR A 31 9.23 52.77 4.75
CA THR A 31 8.82 52.79 6.15
C THR A 31 7.42 53.37 6.31
N HIS A 32 6.61 52.77 7.18
CA HIS A 32 5.47 53.45 7.79
C HIS A 32 5.69 53.57 9.29
N PHE A 33 5.50 54.80 9.77
CA PHE A 33 5.69 55.26 11.13
C PHE A 33 4.70 54.62 12.12
N LYS A 34 5.19 54.33 13.33
CA LYS A 34 4.45 53.75 14.45
C LYS A 34 4.27 54.83 15.53
N PRO A 35 3.05 55.11 16.04
CA PRO A 35 2.91 55.91 17.24
C PRO A 35 3.23 55.09 18.50
N PRO A 36 3.77 55.71 19.57
CA PRO A 36 4.23 54.99 20.76
C PRO A 36 3.05 54.64 21.65
N THR A 37 2.93 53.37 22.01
CA THR A 37 2.02 52.94 23.10
C THR A 37 2.86 52.38 24.25
N THR A 38 2.61 53.01 25.38
CA THR A 38 3.16 52.84 26.71
C THR A 38 3.10 51.40 27.20
N THR A 39 4.22 50.96 27.79
CA THR A 39 4.36 49.76 28.60
C THR A 39 3.38 49.78 29.77
N THR A 40 2.42 48.86 29.77
CA THR A 40 1.74 48.39 30.97
C THR A 40 2.00 46.89 31.10
N THR A 41 2.81 46.54 32.10
CA THR A 41 2.99 45.18 32.59
C THR A 41 1.67 44.67 33.15
N THR A 42 1.03 43.73 32.45
CA THR A 42 0.00 42.85 33.01
C THR A 42 0.41 41.40 32.80
N THR A 43 0.85 40.79 33.89
CA THR A 43 1.09 39.37 34.05
C THR A 43 -0.24 38.62 34.06
N GLY A 44 -0.69 38.17 32.89
CA GLY A 44 -1.80 37.20 32.77
C GLY A 44 -1.27 35.77 32.64
N PRO A 45 -1.88 34.75 33.28
CA PRO A 45 -1.39 33.38 33.21
C PRO A 45 -1.60 32.83 31.80
N VAL A 46 -0.50 32.66 31.06
CA VAL A 46 -0.51 32.01 29.75
C VAL A 46 -0.77 30.53 29.99
N SER A 47 -2.03 30.09 29.88
CA SER A 47 -2.37 28.69 30.11
C SER A 47 -1.58 27.79 29.14
N ILE A 48 -0.75 26.90 29.71
CA ILE A 48 -0.01 25.86 28.99
C ILE A 48 -0.97 25.02 28.14
N LEU A 49 -2.23 24.93 28.57
CA LEU A 49 -3.34 24.30 27.86
C LEU A 49 -3.66 24.98 26.52
N ALA A 50 -3.67 26.31 26.42
CA ALA A 50 -3.94 27.01 25.16
C ALA A 50 -2.82 26.83 24.13
N LYS A 51 -1.56 26.87 24.58
CA LYS A 51 -0.40 26.53 23.71
C LYS A 51 -0.42 25.06 23.30
N SER A 52 -0.79 24.14 24.19
CA SER A 52 -0.93 22.71 23.84
C SER A 52 -2.03 22.47 22.82
N ARG A 53 -3.18 23.16 22.93
CA ARG A 53 -4.29 23.07 21.96
C ARG A 53 -3.88 23.61 20.59
N GLN A 54 -3.15 24.71 20.52
CA GLN A 54 -2.63 25.24 19.25
C GLN A 54 -1.56 24.34 18.64
N THR A 55 -0.64 23.80 19.44
CA THR A 55 0.37 22.83 18.96
C THR A 55 -0.28 21.53 18.48
N PHE A 56 -1.30 21.03 19.17
CA PHE A 56 -2.05 19.83 18.79
C PHE A 56 -2.89 20.07 17.54
N GLN A 57 -3.55 21.23 17.41
CA GLN A 57 -4.27 21.62 16.20
C GLN A 57 -3.32 21.80 14.99
N ASN A 58 -2.12 22.35 15.21
CA ASN A 58 -1.10 22.49 14.16
C ASN A 58 -0.46 21.14 13.79
N ALA A 59 -0.28 20.23 14.74
CA ALA A 59 0.15 18.85 14.50
C ALA A 59 -0.90 18.07 13.69
N PHE A 60 -2.19 18.21 14.05
CA PHE A 60 -3.29 17.62 13.30
C PHE A 60 -3.44 18.22 11.89
N ARG A 61 -3.28 19.54 11.71
CA ARG A 61 -3.28 20.18 10.38
C ARG A 61 -2.13 19.70 9.49
N ARG A 62 -0.94 19.43 10.05
CA ARG A 62 0.19 18.83 9.32
C ARG A 62 -0.08 17.40 8.87
N THR A 63 -0.90 16.63 9.57
CA THR A 63 -1.29 15.27 9.15
C THR A 63 -2.30 15.27 8.00
N TYR A 64 -3.09 16.33 7.82
CA TYR A 64 -4.02 16.47 6.69
C TYR A 64 -3.39 17.09 5.44
N MET A 65 -2.29 17.84 5.57
CA MET A 65 -1.49 18.26 4.43
C MET A 65 -0.34 17.28 4.23
N GLN A 66 -0.64 16.10 3.66
CA GLN A 66 0.43 15.32 3.06
C GLN A 66 1.09 16.18 1.98
N PRO A 67 2.43 16.33 1.97
CA PRO A 67 3.10 16.94 0.84
C PRO A 67 2.70 16.11 -0.38
N SER A 68 1.93 16.74 -1.27
CA SER A 68 1.88 16.33 -2.65
C SER A 68 3.33 16.33 -3.12
N TYR A 69 3.91 15.14 -3.31
CA TYR A 69 5.12 15.00 -4.11
C TYR A 69 4.79 15.58 -5.48
N SER A 70 5.06 16.88 -5.63
CA SER A 70 5.24 17.47 -6.93
C SER A 70 6.35 16.64 -7.56
N SER A 71 6.06 16.05 -8.71
CA SER A 71 7.09 15.49 -9.57
C SER A 71 7.93 16.63 -10.11
N GLN A 72 8.72 17.26 -9.23
CA GLN A 72 9.74 18.21 -9.59
C GLN A 72 10.72 17.48 -10.51
N GLY A 73 11.07 18.11 -11.63
CA GLY A 73 11.80 17.54 -12.76
C GLY A 73 13.22 17.07 -12.44
N GLY A 74 13.34 16.03 -11.60
CA GLY A 74 14.57 15.30 -11.34
C GLY A 74 14.75 14.15 -12.34
N ASN A 75 15.98 13.98 -12.80
CA ASN A 75 16.41 12.92 -13.71
C ASN A 75 15.95 11.54 -13.19
N ALA A 76 15.53 10.63 -14.06
CA ALA A 76 15.06 9.29 -13.65
C ALA A 76 16.09 8.57 -12.77
N THR A 77 17.37 8.79 -13.03
CA THR A 77 18.51 8.30 -12.25
C THR A 77 18.52 8.84 -10.81
N GLN A 78 18.17 10.12 -10.60
CA GLN A 78 18.06 10.67 -9.25
C GLN A 78 16.91 10.03 -8.49
N LYS A 79 15.74 9.85 -9.14
CA LYS A 79 14.59 9.18 -8.51
C LYS A 79 14.90 7.73 -8.13
N LEU A 80 15.60 7.01 -9.00
CA LEU A 80 16.09 5.66 -8.72
C LEU A 80 17.11 5.64 -7.58
N LEU A 81 18.05 6.58 -7.57
CA LEU A 81 19.07 6.68 -6.51
C LEU A 81 18.45 7.02 -5.16
N TYR A 82 17.54 7.99 -5.10
CA TYR A 82 16.78 8.31 -3.88
C TYR A 82 15.93 7.12 -3.42
N GLY A 83 15.27 6.42 -4.36
CA GLY A 83 14.52 5.19 -4.05
C GLY A 83 15.43 4.10 -3.48
N ALA A 84 16.57 3.85 -4.13
CA ALA A 84 17.56 2.88 -3.69
C ALA A 84 18.19 3.26 -2.34
N ALA A 85 18.41 4.55 -2.07
CA ALA A 85 18.91 5.04 -0.78
C ALA A 85 17.89 4.84 0.35
N ILE A 86 16.60 5.09 0.10
CA ILE A 86 15.55 4.83 1.07
C ILE A 86 15.43 3.33 1.32
N VAL A 87 15.40 2.50 0.28
CA VAL A 87 15.31 1.04 0.42
C VAL A 87 16.56 0.47 1.10
N GLY A 88 17.76 0.80 0.63
CA GLY A 88 19.01 0.35 1.23
C GLY A 88 19.19 0.86 2.66
N GLY A 89 18.86 2.12 2.93
CA GLY A 89 18.92 2.72 4.26
C GLY A 89 17.92 2.09 5.23
N THR A 90 16.70 1.79 4.78
CA THR A 90 15.71 1.07 5.60
C THR A 90 16.11 -0.38 5.85
N ILE A 91 16.70 -1.08 4.87
CA ILE A 91 17.25 -2.43 5.07
C ILE A 91 18.36 -2.39 6.13
N LEU A 92 19.32 -1.46 6.02
CA LEU A 92 20.41 -1.32 6.99
C LEU A 92 19.90 -0.95 8.39
N ALA A 93 18.98 0.02 8.49
CA ALA A 93 18.40 0.43 9.77
C ALA A 93 17.57 -0.70 10.40
N THR A 94 16.79 -1.43 9.60
CA THR A 94 16.01 -2.59 10.07
C THR A 94 16.94 -3.71 10.52
N ASN A 95 18.04 -3.94 9.80
CA ASN A 95 19.05 -4.91 10.21
C ASN A 95 19.70 -4.50 11.55
N MET A 96 20.04 -3.23 11.73
CA MET A 96 20.68 -2.75 12.95
C MET A 96 19.72 -2.73 14.17
N ILE A 97 18.43 -2.42 13.97
CA ILE A 97 17.45 -2.24 15.04
C ILE A 97 16.72 -3.54 15.39
N PHE A 98 16.23 -4.27 14.38
CA PHE A 98 15.39 -5.45 14.58
C PHE A 98 16.14 -6.78 14.42
N ASN A 99 17.28 -6.77 13.73
CA ASN A 99 18.09 -7.95 13.41
C ASN A 99 19.35 -8.06 14.29
N ARG A 100 19.33 -7.49 15.51
CA ARG A 100 20.43 -7.64 16.48
C ARG A 100 20.57 -9.06 17.02
N GLU A 101 19.53 -9.87 16.87
CA GLU A 101 19.56 -11.33 17.02
C GLU A 101 19.28 -11.98 15.65
N THR A 102 20.23 -11.86 14.72
CA THR A 102 20.22 -12.67 13.49
C THR A 102 20.33 -14.14 13.84
N ARG A 103 19.77 -15.02 13.01
CA ARG A 103 20.00 -16.46 13.12
C ARG A 103 21.49 -16.78 13.30
N GLU A 104 21.80 -17.61 14.29
CA GLU A 104 23.17 -17.88 14.76
C GLU A 104 24.00 -18.72 13.76
N ASP A 105 23.34 -19.33 12.75
CA ASP A 105 23.96 -20.22 11.76
C ASP A 105 24.53 -19.52 10.50
N GLY A 106 24.59 -18.18 10.46
CA GLY A 106 25.26 -17.44 9.38
C GLY A 106 24.62 -17.53 7.98
N GLY A 107 23.50 -18.22 7.81
CA GLY A 107 22.74 -18.32 6.55
C GLY A 107 21.46 -19.15 6.66
N MET A 108 20.60 -19.08 5.64
CA MET A 108 19.43 -19.97 5.53
C MET A 108 19.83 -21.32 4.92
N PRO A 109 19.60 -22.47 5.60
CA PRO A 109 19.83 -23.79 5.04
C PRO A 109 19.18 -23.93 3.66
N HIS A 110 19.86 -24.62 2.74
CA HIS A 110 19.42 -24.75 1.35
C HIS A 110 18.00 -25.30 1.22
N TYR A 111 17.59 -26.21 2.12
CA TYR A 111 16.25 -26.78 2.14
C TYR A 111 15.17 -25.77 2.54
N GLU A 112 15.41 -24.99 3.60
CA GLU A 112 14.47 -23.92 4.01
C GLU A 112 14.30 -22.87 2.91
N ARG A 113 15.41 -22.51 2.25
CA ARG A 113 15.40 -21.53 1.16
C ARG A 113 14.65 -22.04 -0.06
N SER A 114 14.84 -23.30 -0.47
CA SER A 114 14.11 -23.87 -1.59
C SER A 114 12.63 -23.99 -1.27
N TYR A 115 12.27 -24.45 -0.06
CA TYR A 115 10.89 -24.53 0.40
C TYR A 115 10.20 -23.15 0.37
N LEU A 116 10.86 -22.12 0.93
CA LEU A 116 10.34 -20.77 0.93
C LEU A 116 10.16 -20.23 -0.49
N ASN A 117 11.18 -20.39 -1.35
CA ASN A 117 11.12 -19.94 -2.74
C ASN A 117 9.99 -20.63 -3.50
N GLU A 118 9.87 -21.95 -3.40
CA GLU A 118 8.77 -22.69 -4.03
C GLU A 118 7.40 -22.19 -3.55
N THR A 119 7.25 -21.88 -2.26
CA THR A 119 5.99 -21.32 -1.71
C THR A 119 5.68 -19.96 -2.30
N PHE A 120 6.67 -19.08 -2.41
CA PHE A 120 6.52 -17.77 -3.06
C PHE A 120 6.22 -17.88 -4.55
N MET A 121 6.83 -18.84 -5.25
CA MET A 121 6.54 -19.09 -6.67
C MET A 121 5.10 -19.53 -6.87
N HIS A 122 4.60 -20.47 -6.06
CA HIS A 122 3.21 -20.91 -6.11
C HIS A 122 2.26 -19.74 -5.80
N THR A 123 2.56 -18.95 -4.77
CA THR A 123 1.76 -17.77 -4.43
C THR A 123 1.74 -16.76 -5.57
N GLY A 124 2.89 -16.46 -6.17
CA GLY A 124 2.99 -15.56 -7.33
C GLY A 124 2.19 -16.07 -8.52
N LEU A 125 2.20 -17.39 -8.75
CA LEU A 125 1.39 -18.04 -9.77
C LEU A 125 -0.11 -17.90 -9.45
N GLY A 126 -0.51 -18.17 -8.21
CA GLY A 126 -1.89 -18.02 -7.73
C GLY A 126 -2.42 -16.61 -7.93
N VAL A 127 -1.67 -15.59 -7.48
CA VAL A 127 -1.98 -14.17 -7.70
C VAL A 127 -2.05 -13.83 -9.19
N GLY A 128 -1.17 -14.42 -10.02
CA GLY A 128 -1.22 -14.29 -11.48
C GLY A 128 -2.50 -14.85 -12.09
N ILE A 129 -2.91 -16.06 -11.66
CA ILE A 129 -4.19 -16.68 -12.05
C ILE A 129 -5.34 -15.78 -11.63
N ILE A 130 -5.33 -15.28 -10.39
CA ILE A 130 -6.38 -14.38 -9.87
C ILE A 130 -6.51 -13.15 -10.76
N ALA A 131 -5.40 -12.51 -11.12
CA ALA A 131 -5.43 -11.29 -11.95
C ALA A 131 -6.01 -11.55 -13.35
N ILE A 132 -5.58 -12.64 -14.00
CA ILE A 132 -6.07 -13.03 -15.33
C ILE A 132 -7.55 -13.42 -15.27
N ALA A 133 -7.92 -14.27 -14.31
CA ALA A 133 -9.29 -14.74 -14.14
C ALA A 133 -10.22 -13.58 -13.76
N ALA A 134 -9.81 -12.67 -12.89
CA ALA A 134 -10.61 -11.50 -12.49
C ALA A 134 -10.86 -10.59 -13.70
N ARG A 135 -9.86 -10.44 -14.59
CA ARG A 135 -10.02 -9.69 -15.84
C ARG A 135 -11.01 -10.39 -16.76
N ALA A 136 -10.89 -11.69 -16.98
CA ALA A 136 -11.78 -12.47 -17.82
C ALA A 136 -13.24 -12.46 -17.31
N LEU A 137 -13.43 -12.60 -15.99
CA LEU A 137 -14.74 -12.51 -15.33
C LEU A 137 -15.33 -11.11 -15.48
N HIS A 138 -14.53 -10.07 -15.31
CA HIS A 138 -15.01 -8.71 -15.51
C HIS A 138 -15.45 -8.46 -16.97
N THR A 139 -14.68 -8.91 -17.96
CA THR A 139 -15.03 -8.75 -19.38
C THR A 139 -16.25 -9.58 -19.81
N SER A 140 -16.53 -10.69 -19.13
CA SER A 140 -17.73 -11.52 -19.40
C SER A 140 -19.01 -11.01 -18.72
N GLY A 141 -18.95 -9.88 -18.02
CA GLY A 141 -20.10 -9.29 -17.32
C GLY A 141 -20.40 -9.91 -15.94
N TRP A 142 -19.55 -10.82 -15.46
CA TRP A 142 -19.68 -11.41 -14.12
C TRP A 142 -19.71 -10.34 -13.03
N SER A 143 -18.83 -9.33 -13.11
CA SER A 143 -18.76 -8.27 -12.10
C SER A 143 -20.08 -7.48 -11.98
N TYR A 144 -20.80 -7.28 -13.08
CA TYR A 144 -22.10 -6.62 -13.06
C TYR A 144 -23.17 -7.51 -12.41
N ARG A 145 -23.21 -8.80 -12.76
CA ARG A 145 -24.12 -9.79 -12.15
C ARG A 145 -23.90 -9.93 -10.66
N LEU A 146 -22.64 -9.91 -10.22
CA LEU A 146 -22.28 -10.02 -8.82
C LEU A 146 -22.71 -8.76 -8.03
N MET A 147 -22.56 -7.56 -8.60
CA MET A 147 -23.06 -6.34 -7.96
C MET A 147 -24.59 -6.21 -7.97
N ALA A 148 -25.27 -6.83 -8.93
CA ALA A 148 -26.74 -6.93 -8.96
C ALA A 148 -27.30 -8.03 -8.05
N SER A 149 -26.45 -8.93 -7.55
CA SER A 149 -26.84 -10.01 -6.64
C SER A 149 -26.96 -9.50 -5.21
N SER A 150 -27.72 -10.20 -4.37
CA SER A 150 -27.86 -9.81 -2.96
C SER A 150 -26.49 -9.85 -2.24
N PRO A 151 -26.09 -8.78 -1.51
CA PRO A 151 -24.79 -8.73 -0.84
C PRO A 151 -24.54 -9.91 0.10
N TRP A 152 -25.58 -10.36 0.81
CA TRP A 152 -25.52 -11.51 1.70
C TRP A 152 -25.27 -12.83 0.97
N ALA A 153 -25.86 -13.03 -0.21
CA ALA A 153 -25.58 -14.23 -1.00
C ALA A 153 -24.16 -14.23 -1.54
N VAL A 154 -23.65 -13.08 -2.00
CA VAL A 154 -22.26 -12.96 -2.48
C VAL A 154 -21.27 -13.25 -1.35
N ILE A 155 -21.50 -12.69 -0.16
CA ILE A 155 -20.64 -12.94 1.00
C ILE A 155 -20.75 -14.40 1.46
N GLY A 156 -21.97 -14.93 1.61
CA GLY A 156 -22.19 -16.29 2.09
C GLY A 156 -21.63 -17.34 1.13
N LEU A 157 -21.98 -17.27 -0.15
CA LEU A 157 -21.48 -18.21 -1.17
C LEU A 157 -19.99 -18.03 -1.41
N GLY A 158 -19.50 -16.79 -1.44
CA GLY A 158 -18.07 -16.50 -1.57
C GLY A 158 -17.26 -17.09 -0.43
N LEU A 159 -17.74 -16.94 0.81
CA LEU A 159 -17.10 -17.50 1.99
C LEU A 159 -17.13 -19.02 1.97
N VAL A 160 -18.27 -19.64 1.71
CA VAL A 160 -18.38 -21.11 1.64
C VAL A 160 -17.49 -21.68 0.54
N ALA A 161 -17.46 -21.06 -0.65
CA ALA A 161 -16.59 -21.50 -1.74
C ALA A 161 -15.11 -21.31 -1.41
N SER A 162 -14.72 -20.15 -0.88
CA SER A 162 -13.33 -19.84 -0.50
C SER A 162 -12.84 -20.75 0.63
N VAL A 163 -13.61 -20.85 1.72
CA VAL A 163 -13.25 -21.66 2.90
C VAL A 163 -13.35 -23.14 2.57
N GLY A 164 -14.36 -23.56 1.81
CA GLY A 164 -14.53 -24.95 1.39
C GLY A 164 -13.39 -25.44 0.49
N THR A 165 -12.95 -24.64 -0.49
CA THR A 165 -11.80 -24.99 -1.33
C THR A 165 -10.49 -25.01 -0.54
N MET A 166 -10.28 -24.07 0.38
CA MET A 166 -9.13 -24.05 1.29
C MET A 166 -9.10 -25.27 2.24
N TYR A 167 -10.22 -25.63 2.87
CA TYR A 167 -10.28 -26.85 3.67
C TYR A 167 -10.11 -28.09 2.80
N GLY A 168 -10.63 -28.07 1.58
CA GLY A 168 -10.42 -29.12 0.60
C GLY A 168 -8.93 -29.38 0.32
N THR A 169 -8.11 -28.32 0.13
CA THR A 169 -6.67 -28.48 -0.09
C THR A 169 -5.93 -28.98 1.16
N LEU A 170 -6.42 -28.63 2.36
CA LEU A 170 -5.87 -29.11 3.63
C LEU A 170 -6.13 -30.60 3.87
N TYR A 171 -7.33 -31.08 3.54
CA TYR A 171 -7.69 -32.51 3.69
C TYR A 171 -7.14 -33.39 2.55
N THR A 172 -6.72 -32.78 1.44
CA THR A 172 -6.15 -33.52 0.31
C THR A 172 -4.66 -33.78 0.54
N SER A 173 -4.29 -35.07 0.57
CA SER A 173 -2.89 -35.47 0.67
C SER A 173 -2.06 -34.86 -0.48
N PRO A 174 -0.80 -34.46 -0.23
CA PRO A 174 0.10 -33.98 -1.29
C PRO A 174 0.30 -34.98 -2.45
N ASP A 175 0.07 -36.27 -2.21
CA ASP A 175 0.20 -37.34 -3.21
C ASP A 175 -0.82 -37.23 -4.35
N ASN A 176 -2.00 -36.68 -4.07
CA ASN A 176 -3.06 -36.47 -5.05
C ASN A 176 -2.91 -35.10 -5.73
N TYR A 177 -1.86 -34.95 -6.54
CA TYR A 177 -1.50 -33.70 -7.22
C TYR A 177 -2.69 -33.06 -7.97
N LEU A 178 -3.41 -33.84 -8.78
CA LEU A 178 -4.53 -33.33 -9.59
C LEU A 178 -5.65 -32.74 -8.73
N MET A 179 -6.04 -33.44 -7.66
CA MET A 179 -7.11 -32.98 -6.78
C MET A 179 -6.66 -31.73 -6.00
N LYS A 180 -5.41 -31.72 -5.53
CA LYS A 180 -4.87 -30.60 -4.76
C LYS A 180 -4.75 -29.32 -5.60
N TYR A 181 -4.18 -29.41 -6.79
CA TYR A 181 -4.05 -28.26 -7.70
C TYR A 181 -5.39 -27.86 -8.31
N GLY A 182 -6.31 -28.81 -8.50
CA GLY A 182 -7.69 -28.51 -8.87
C GLY A 182 -8.39 -27.65 -7.82
N LEU A 183 -8.30 -28.03 -6.54
CA LEU A 183 -8.87 -27.27 -5.42
C LEU A 183 -8.15 -25.93 -5.20
N TRP A 184 -6.83 -25.89 -5.34
CA TRP A 184 -6.05 -24.65 -5.29
C TRP A 184 -6.42 -23.69 -6.42
N THR A 185 -6.61 -24.21 -7.64
CA THR A 185 -7.07 -23.38 -8.78
C THR A 185 -8.51 -22.92 -8.56
N ALA A 186 -9.39 -23.77 -8.04
CA ALA A 186 -10.76 -23.40 -7.70
C ALA A 186 -10.81 -22.31 -6.62
N PHE A 187 -9.92 -22.39 -5.62
CA PHE A 187 -9.72 -21.33 -4.64
C PHE A 187 -9.32 -20.01 -5.31
N ASN A 188 -8.29 -20.03 -6.15
CA ASN A 188 -7.82 -18.85 -6.89
C ASN A 188 -8.90 -18.23 -7.79
N VAL A 189 -9.66 -19.04 -8.53
CA VAL A 189 -10.77 -18.56 -9.36
C VAL A 189 -11.91 -18.00 -8.51
N THR A 190 -12.18 -18.58 -7.35
CA THR A 190 -13.18 -18.04 -6.41
C THR A 190 -12.76 -16.66 -5.89
N GLN A 191 -11.49 -16.49 -5.49
CA GLN A 191 -10.95 -15.17 -5.13
C GLN A 191 -11.06 -14.18 -6.30
N ALA A 192 -10.73 -14.61 -7.51
CA ALA A 192 -10.85 -13.79 -8.71
C ALA A 192 -12.29 -13.32 -8.97
N ALA A 193 -13.27 -14.20 -8.75
CA ALA A 193 -14.68 -13.89 -8.89
C ALA A 193 -15.15 -12.84 -7.86
N LEU A 194 -14.66 -12.92 -6.62
CA LEU A 194 -14.98 -11.94 -5.57
C LEU A 194 -14.27 -10.60 -5.78
N LEU A 195 -13.07 -10.61 -6.36
CA LEU A 195 -12.28 -9.40 -6.65
C LEU A 195 -12.64 -8.76 -7.99
N SER A 196 -13.40 -9.44 -8.85
CA SER A 196 -13.75 -8.94 -10.19
C SER A 196 -14.46 -7.57 -10.22
N PRO A 197 -15.23 -7.14 -9.19
CA PRO A 197 -15.79 -5.78 -9.15
C PRO A 197 -14.74 -4.69 -8.99
N LEU A 198 -13.56 -4.99 -8.44
CA LEU A 198 -12.48 -4.00 -8.34
C LEU A 198 -11.98 -3.54 -9.72
N MET A 199 -12.22 -4.33 -10.77
CA MET A 199 -11.87 -3.99 -12.15
C MET A 199 -12.68 -2.83 -12.73
N PHE A 200 -13.75 -2.36 -12.06
CA PHE A 200 -14.40 -1.08 -12.39
C PHE A 200 -13.53 0.13 -12.04
N MET A 201 -12.56 -0.03 -11.13
CA MET A 201 -11.59 1.01 -10.81
C MET A 201 -10.56 1.12 -11.94
N SER A 202 -9.81 2.23 -11.96
CA SER A 202 -8.83 2.44 -13.03
C SER A 202 -7.72 1.37 -12.99
N PRO A 203 -7.37 0.75 -14.13
CA PRO A 203 -6.32 -0.28 -14.17
C PRO A 203 -4.97 0.22 -13.66
N ALA A 204 -4.67 1.51 -13.88
CA ALA A 204 -3.46 2.15 -13.37
C ALA A 204 -3.41 2.22 -11.84
N LEU A 205 -4.57 2.34 -11.17
CA LEU A 205 -4.65 2.32 -9.71
C LEU A 205 -4.42 0.90 -9.19
N LEU A 206 -5.06 -0.09 -9.80
CA LEU A 206 -4.87 -1.50 -9.43
C LEU A 206 -3.42 -1.94 -9.61
N ALA A 207 -2.78 -1.56 -10.73
CA ALA A 207 -1.37 -1.86 -10.97
C ALA A 207 -0.44 -1.24 -9.91
N ARG A 208 -0.70 0.02 -9.51
CA ARG A 208 0.06 0.68 -8.44
C ARG A 208 -0.14 0.01 -7.09
N ALA A 209 -1.39 -0.31 -6.75
CA ALA A 209 -1.70 -1.01 -5.52
C ALA A 209 -1.01 -2.38 -5.47
N GLY A 210 -1.04 -3.14 -6.57
CA GLY A 210 -0.33 -4.42 -6.69
C GLY A 210 1.18 -4.28 -6.50
N LEU A 211 1.79 -3.28 -7.14
CA LEU A 211 3.22 -3.01 -6.96
C LEU A 211 3.57 -2.65 -5.51
N TYR A 212 2.74 -1.85 -4.84
CA TYR A 212 2.94 -1.51 -3.42
C TYR A 212 2.78 -2.72 -2.51
N THR A 213 1.81 -3.60 -2.78
CA THR A 213 1.63 -4.85 -2.04
C THR A 213 2.83 -5.77 -2.21
N VAL A 214 3.32 -5.98 -3.44
CA VAL A 214 4.51 -6.81 -3.70
C VAL A 214 5.73 -6.25 -2.97
N GLY A 215 5.94 -4.93 -3.01
CA GLY A 215 7.05 -4.29 -2.29
C GLY A 215 6.95 -4.44 -0.78
N LEU A 216 5.77 -4.22 -0.20
CA LEU A 216 5.53 -4.35 1.24
C LEU A 216 5.73 -5.79 1.70
N MET A 217 5.11 -6.74 1.00
CA MET A 217 5.17 -8.15 1.32
C MET A 217 6.56 -8.73 1.14
N GLY A 218 7.26 -8.37 0.05
CA GLY A 218 8.66 -8.74 -0.15
C GLY A 218 9.58 -8.18 0.93
N SER A 219 9.33 -6.95 1.41
CA SER A 219 10.11 -6.36 2.51
C SER A 219 9.88 -7.09 3.84
N ILE A 220 8.62 -7.41 4.16
CA ILE A 220 8.27 -8.14 5.38
C ILE A 220 8.82 -9.58 5.31
N ALA A 221 8.71 -10.22 4.15
CA ALA A 221 9.24 -11.56 3.93
C ALA A 221 10.76 -11.60 4.10
N PHE A 222 11.47 -10.58 3.62
CA PHE A 222 12.90 -10.43 3.86
C PHE A 222 13.20 -10.36 5.38
N VAL A 223 12.48 -9.53 6.12
CA VAL A 223 12.65 -9.42 7.58
C VAL A 223 12.31 -10.73 8.30
N GLY A 224 11.23 -11.41 7.90
CA GLY A 224 10.82 -12.71 8.46
C GLY A 224 11.84 -13.81 8.19
N ALA A 225 12.43 -13.81 7.00
CA ALA A 225 13.48 -14.76 6.59
C ALA A 225 14.82 -14.53 7.31
N THR A 226 15.12 -13.29 7.71
CA THR A 226 16.35 -12.95 8.45
C THR A 226 16.21 -13.02 9.96
N ALA A 227 14.98 -12.94 10.49
CA ALA A 227 14.73 -12.91 11.93
C ALA A 227 15.08 -14.23 12.62
N LYS A 228 15.37 -14.15 13.93
CA LYS A 228 15.61 -15.32 14.78
C LYS A 228 14.45 -16.31 14.68
N GLN A 229 14.85 -17.58 14.66
CA GLN A 229 13.98 -18.75 14.66
C GLN A 229 12.86 -18.60 15.71
N ASP A 230 11.62 -18.87 15.30
CA ASP A 230 10.43 -19.00 16.17
C ASP A 230 9.98 -17.73 16.93
N LYS A 231 10.65 -16.58 16.73
CA LYS A 231 10.36 -15.32 17.44
C LYS A 231 8.96 -14.74 17.14
N TYR A 232 8.47 -14.89 15.93
CA TYR A 232 7.16 -14.40 15.48
C TYR A 232 6.07 -15.47 15.54
N LEU A 233 6.39 -16.74 15.82
CA LEU A 233 5.37 -17.78 15.95
C LEU A 233 4.44 -17.54 17.16
N TYR A 234 4.92 -16.85 18.21
CA TYR A 234 4.09 -16.40 19.33
C TYR A 234 3.05 -15.32 18.95
N LEU A 235 3.25 -14.63 17.81
CA LEU A 235 2.33 -13.58 17.37
C LEU A 235 0.97 -14.12 16.90
N GLY A 236 0.82 -15.42 16.67
CA GLY A 236 -0.43 -16.00 16.17
C GLY A 236 -1.67 -15.63 17.01
N GLY A 237 -1.55 -15.67 18.35
CA GLY A 237 -2.65 -15.31 19.26
C GLY A 237 -3.08 -13.83 19.13
N PRO A 238 -2.17 -12.86 19.33
CA PRO A 238 -2.44 -11.44 19.12
C PRO A 238 -2.90 -11.10 17.69
N LEU A 239 -2.36 -11.78 16.67
CA LEU A 239 -2.74 -11.59 15.28
C LEU A 239 -4.19 -12.00 15.02
N LEU A 240 -4.62 -13.17 15.51
CA LEU A 240 -6.01 -13.61 15.42
C LEU A 240 -6.97 -12.63 16.11
N ALA A 241 -6.61 -12.13 17.30
CA ALA A 241 -7.39 -11.09 17.97
C ALA A 241 -7.50 -9.82 17.09
N GLY A 242 -6.40 -9.40 16.46
CA GLY A 242 -6.39 -8.32 15.47
C GLY A 242 -7.34 -8.55 14.30
N VAL A 243 -7.33 -9.75 13.69
CA VAL A 243 -8.25 -10.07 12.57
C VAL A 243 -9.70 -10.01 13.02
N THR A 244 -10.04 -10.51 14.20
CA THR A 244 -11.44 -10.49 14.65
C THR A 244 -11.96 -9.06 14.77
N ILE A 245 -11.15 -8.14 15.31
CA ILE A 245 -11.50 -6.72 15.41
C ILE A 245 -11.67 -6.12 14.01
N VAL A 246 -10.73 -6.41 13.10
CA VAL A 246 -10.79 -5.92 11.71
C VAL A 246 -12.01 -6.50 10.98
N ALA A 247 -12.28 -7.80 11.08
CA ALA A 247 -13.40 -8.46 10.43
C ALA A 247 -14.75 -7.90 10.92
N LEU A 248 -14.91 -7.74 12.24
CA LEU A 248 -16.10 -7.11 12.83
C LEU A 248 -16.26 -5.66 12.35
N SER A 249 -15.16 -4.91 12.27
CA SER A 249 -15.16 -3.54 11.75
C SER A 249 -15.52 -3.45 10.26
N GLY A 250 -15.19 -4.47 9.47
CA GLY A 250 -15.56 -4.58 8.05
C GLY A 250 -17.02 -5.01 7.83
N LEU A 251 -17.61 -5.75 8.77
CA LEU A 251 -19.03 -6.14 8.75
C LEU A 251 -19.96 -5.06 9.34
N ALA A 252 -19.42 -4.12 10.11
CA ALA A 252 -20.19 -3.04 10.73
C ALA A 252 -21.08 -2.25 9.75
N PRO A 253 -20.64 -1.89 8.51
CA PRO A 253 -21.48 -1.19 7.55
C PRO A 253 -22.67 -2.00 7.01
N LEU A 254 -22.67 -3.32 7.16
CA LEU A 254 -23.72 -4.23 6.69
C LEU A 254 -24.84 -4.43 7.73
N VAL A 255 -24.51 -4.26 9.01
CA VAL A 255 -25.42 -4.51 10.13
C VAL A 255 -25.91 -3.21 10.77
N LEU A 256 -25.13 -2.13 10.69
CA LEU A 256 -25.47 -0.84 11.30
C LEU A 256 -26.21 0.09 10.32
N PRO A 257 -27.33 0.73 10.72
CA PRO A 257 -28.01 1.73 9.91
C PRO A 257 -27.10 2.92 9.58
N VAL A 258 -27.20 3.42 8.36
CA VAL A 258 -26.38 4.50 7.74
C VAL A 258 -26.35 5.81 8.56
N THR A 259 -27.23 5.96 9.54
CA THR A 259 -27.39 7.12 10.43
C THR A 259 -26.19 7.33 11.38
N ALA A 260 -25.35 6.31 11.59
CA ALA A 260 -24.17 6.38 12.48
C ALA A 260 -22.88 6.75 11.72
N THR A 261 -22.90 7.83 10.94
CA THR A 261 -21.81 8.23 10.02
C THR A 261 -20.45 8.42 10.71
N ARG A 262 -20.41 8.92 11.95
CA ARG A 262 -19.15 9.17 12.68
C ARG A 262 -18.49 7.89 13.20
N THR A 263 -19.25 6.89 13.65
CA THR A 263 -18.70 5.58 14.03
C THR A 263 -18.24 4.81 12.79
N LEU A 264 -18.96 4.97 11.66
CA LEU A 264 -18.62 4.37 10.37
C LEU A 264 -17.25 4.83 9.85
N MET A 265 -16.92 6.13 9.97
CA MET A 265 -15.63 6.67 9.53
C MET A 265 -14.45 6.17 10.38
N TRP A 266 -14.66 5.92 11.68
CA TRP A 266 -13.61 5.38 12.56
C TRP A 266 -13.41 3.87 12.34
N SER A 267 -14.51 3.12 12.16
CA SER A 267 -14.45 1.70 11.79
C SER A 267 -13.82 1.49 10.41
N GLU A 268 -14.05 2.39 9.45
CA GLU A 268 -13.42 2.30 8.13
C GLU A 268 -11.90 2.52 8.21
N LYS A 269 -11.43 3.49 9.00
CA LYS A 269 -10.00 3.72 9.21
C LYS A 269 -9.33 2.57 9.98
N LEU A 270 -9.98 2.05 11.02
CA LEU A 270 -9.50 0.88 11.75
C LEU A 270 -9.44 -0.36 10.86
N TRP A 271 -10.47 -0.57 10.06
CA TRP A 271 -10.48 -1.65 9.08
C TRP A 271 -9.32 -1.48 8.12
N LEU A 272 -9.19 -0.34 7.43
CA LEU A 272 -8.15 -0.14 6.42
C LEU A 272 -6.73 -0.18 6.98
N TYR A 273 -6.42 0.69 7.95
CA TYR A 273 -5.05 0.84 8.46
C TYR A 273 -4.69 -0.19 9.53
N GLY A 274 -5.65 -0.52 10.41
CA GLY A 274 -5.47 -1.59 11.40
C GLY A 274 -5.39 -2.95 10.72
N GLY A 275 -6.25 -3.20 9.73
CA GLY A 275 -6.16 -4.40 8.88
C GLY A 275 -4.81 -4.49 8.17
N LEU A 276 -4.33 -3.40 7.56
CA LEU A 276 -3.01 -3.41 6.90
C LEU A 276 -1.88 -3.79 7.86
N ALA A 277 -1.90 -3.30 9.09
CA ALA A 277 -0.92 -3.66 10.12
C ALA A 277 -1.04 -5.14 10.54
N VAL A 278 -2.28 -5.62 10.73
CA VAL A 278 -2.56 -7.00 11.10
C VAL A 278 -2.12 -7.97 10.00
N PHE A 279 -2.52 -7.76 8.75
CA PHE A 279 -2.13 -8.64 7.64
C PHE A 279 -0.63 -8.54 7.32
N GLY A 280 -0.01 -7.37 7.49
CA GLY A 280 1.45 -7.28 7.45
C GLY A 280 2.12 -8.13 8.54
N GLY A 281 1.53 -8.20 9.74
CA GLY A 281 1.96 -9.10 10.80
C GLY A 281 1.69 -10.58 10.49
N PHE A 282 0.57 -10.92 9.83
CA PHE A 282 0.34 -12.28 9.33
C PHE A 282 1.38 -12.69 8.31
N THR A 283 1.74 -11.79 7.39
CA THR A 283 2.78 -12.10 6.40
C THR A 283 4.10 -12.45 7.08
N LEU A 284 4.44 -11.76 8.17
CA LEU A 284 5.62 -12.04 8.96
C LEU A 284 5.52 -13.39 9.69
N TYR A 285 4.36 -13.68 10.27
CA TYR A 285 4.05 -14.94 10.95
C TYR A 285 4.11 -16.13 9.97
N ASP A 286 3.47 -15.99 8.80
CA ASP A 286 3.41 -17.01 7.76
C ASP A 286 4.78 -17.33 7.19
N VAL A 287 5.63 -16.33 6.96
CA VAL A 287 7.01 -16.57 6.53
C VAL A 287 7.80 -17.37 7.57
N GLN A 288 7.61 -17.11 8.86
CA GLN A 288 8.24 -17.92 9.90
C GLN A 288 7.63 -19.31 10.04
N LYS A 289 6.30 -19.42 9.90
CA LYS A 289 5.58 -20.69 9.89
C LYS A 289 6.08 -21.58 8.75
N ILE A 290 6.28 -21.03 7.56
CA ILE A 290 6.85 -21.73 6.41
C ILE A 290 8.26 -22.26 6.73
N LEU A 291 9.12 -21.42 7.34
CA LEU A 291 10.47 -21.84 7.74
C LEU A 291 10.44 -22.91 8.85
N HIS A 292 9.47 -22.85 9.76
CA HIS A 292 9.25 -23.89 10.77
C HIS A 292 8.78 -25.21 10.13
N HIS A 293 7.82 -25.16 9.22
CA HIS A 293 7.35 -26.33 8.48
C HIS A 293 8.45 -26.92 7.59
N ALA A 294 9.28 -26.09 6.95
CA ALA A 294 10.44 -26.58 6.20
C ALA A 294 11.39 -27.39 7.10
N ARG A 295 11.67 -26.94 8.33
CA ARG A 295 12.50 -27.69 9.29
C ARG A 295 11.86 -29.01 9.71
N MET A 296 10.56 -29.01 9.97
CA MET A 296 9.83 -30.23 10.33
C MET A 296 9.79 -31.22 9.16
N ALA A 297 9.62 -30.74 7.93
CA ALA A 297 9.63 -31.55 6.73
C ALA A 297 11.02 -32.15 6.47
N GLN A 298 12.09 -31.38 6.70
CA GLN A 298 13.47 -31.89 6.60
C GLN A 298 13.75 -33.00 7.63
N ARG A 299 13.14 -32.94 8.81
CA ARG A 299 13.24 -33.96 9.86
C ARG A 299 12.32 -35.16 9.63
N GLY A 300 11.53 -35.17 8.56
CA GLY A 300 10.55 -36.23 8.26
C GLY A 300 9.34 -36.26 9.21
N LEU A 301 9.11 -35.18 9.97
CA LEU A 301 7.99 -35.10 10.92
C LEU A 301 6.68 -34.73 10.23
N ILE A 302 6.75 -34.06 9.07
CA ILE A 302 5.60 -33.69 8.25
C ILE A 302 5.93 -33.88 6.76
N ASN A 303 4.89 -34.09 5.95
CA ASN A 303 5.03 -34.09 4.49
C ASN A 303 5.21 -32.66 3.97
N LYS A 304 6.05 -32.50 2.95
CA LYS A 304 6.26 -31.21 2.27
C LYS A 304 4.98 -30.80 1.55
N ASP A 305 4.39 -29.67 1.98
CA ASP A 305 3.12 -29.17 1.48
C ASP A 305 3.18 -27.67 1.19
N ILE A 306 3.66 -27.35 0.00
CA ILE A 306 3.90 -25.97 -0.44
C ILE A 306 2.57 -25.27 -0.75
N VAL A 307 1.58 -26.01 -1.27
CA VAL A 307 0.31 -25.45 -1.75
C VAL A 307 -0.52 -24.90 -0.59
N ASN A 308 -0.56 -25.61 0.54
CA ASN A 308 -1.31 -25.13 1.69
C ASN A 308 -0.66 -23.91 2.35
N GLU A 309 0.67 -23.82 2.32
CA GLU A 309 1.37 -22.60 2.77
C GLU A 309 1.24 -21.45 1.77
N SER A 310 1.15 -21.72 0.47
CA SER A 310 0.94 -20.66 -0.52
C SER A 310 -0.44 -20.04 -0.39
N ILE A 311 -1.47 -20.80 -0.02
CA ILE A 311 -2.83 -20.26 0.18
C ILE A 311 -2.88 -19.23 1.31
N SER A 312 -2.20 -19.45 2.43
CA SER A 312 -2.21 -18.48 3.53
C SER A 312 -1.50 -17.18 3.12
N LEU A 313 -0.36 -17.33 2.43
CA LEU A 313 0.42 -16.22 1.88
C LEU A 313 -0.35 -15.47 0.76
N GLU A 314 -1.14 -16.17 -0.05
CA GLU A 314 -2.07 -15.60 -1.05
C GLU A 314 -3.18 -14.78 -0.37
N LEU A 315 -3.78 -15.30 0.71
CA LEU A 315 -4.81 -14.59 1.46
C LEU A 315 -4.30 -13.30 2.08
N ASP A 316 -3.09 -13.30 2.64
CA ASP A 316 -2.45 -12.10 3.15
C ASP A 316 -2.22 -11.08 2.02
N PHE A 317 -1.71 -11.54 0.88
CA PHE A 317 -1.52 -10.68 -0.29
C PHE A 317 -2.82 -10.02 -0.73
N ILE A 318 -3.90 -10.79 -0.88
CA ILE A 318 -5.21 -10.29 -1.30
C ILE A 318 -5.74 -9.27 -0.29
N ASN A 319 -5.66 -9.56 1.00
CA ASN A 319 -6.15 -8.67 2.06
C ASN A 319 -5.39 -7.34 2.09
N ILE A 320 -4.06 -7.36 1.95
CA ILE A 320 -3.24 -6.15 1.85
C ILE A 320 -3.58 -5.39 0.55
N PHE A 321 -3.71 -6.10 -0.56
CA PHE A 321 -4.02 -5.52 -1.87
C PHE A 321 -5.35 -4.78 -1.90
N VAL A 322 -6.45 -5.41 -1.46
CA VAL A 322 -7.78 -4.78 -1.44
C VAL A 322 -7.76 -3.47 -0.63
N ARG A 323 -7.09 -3.49 0.53
CA ARG A 323 -6.93 -2.29 1.37
C ARG A 323 -6.10 -1.21 0.68
N MET A 324 -5.02 -1.60 0.01
CA MET A 324 -4.19 -0.67 -0.75
C MET A 324 -4.98 -0.02 -1.90
N VAL A 325 -5.77 -0.82 -2.63
CA VAL A 325 -6.68 -0.35 -3.69
C VAL A 325 -7.66 0.69 -3.13
N GLN A 326 -8.27 0.42 -1.98
CA GLN A 326 -9.22 1.35 -1.36
C GLN A 326 -8.56 2.63 -0.86
N ILE A 327 -7.39 2.54 -0.21
CA ILE A 327 -6.62 3.71 0.23
C ILE A 327 -6.26 4.60 -0.97
N LEU A 328 -5.79 4.01 -2.06
CA LEU A 328 -5.48 4.76 -3.29
C LEU A 328 -6.75 5.31 -3.95
N GLY A 329 -7.86 4.56 -3.91
CA GLY A 329 -9.16 4.96 -4.44
C GLY A 329 -9.70 6.22 -3.78
N MET A 330 -9.73 6.23 -2.44
CA MET A 330 -10.16 7.40 -1.66
C MET A 330 -9.28 8.62 -1.93
N ARG A 331 -7.96 8.43 -2.02
CA ARG A 331 -7.02 9.53 -2.32
C ARG A 331 -7.23 10.11 -3.72
N SER A 332 -7.61 9.28 -4.69
CA SER A 332 -7.94 9.73 -6.04
C SER A 332 -9.28 10.47 -6.09
N SER A 333 -10.26 10.07 -5.28
CA SER A 333 -11.56 10.74 -5.21
C SER A 333 -11.46 12.13 -4.59
N ASN A 334 -10.61 12.31 -3.56
CA ASN A 334 -10.39 13.60 -2.90
C ASN A 334 -9.56 14.61 -3.73
N ARG A 335 -9.10 14.23 -4.94
CA ARG A 335 -8.34 15.10 -5.86
C ARG A 335 -9.17 15.63 -7.03
N LYS A 336 -10.43 15.22 -7.14
CA LYS A 336 -11.41 15.79 -8.07
C LYS A 336 -12.25 16.79 -7.30
#